data_AF-A0A2T6K7Y1-F1
#
_entry.id   AF-A0A2T6K7Y1-F1
#
_cell.length_a   1.000
_cell.length_b   1.000
_cell.length_c   1.000
_cell.angle_alpha   90.00
_cell.angle_beta   90.00
_cell.angle_gamma   90.00
#
_symmetry.space_group_name_H-M   'P 1'
#
loop_
_entity.id
_entity.type
_entity.pdbx_description
1 polymer ?
#
loop_
_entity_poly.entity_id
_entity_poly.type
_entity_poly.pdbx_seq_one_letter_code
_entity_poly.pdbx_strand_id
1 'polypeptide(L)'
;MDDVFYFFENFIFWYLLIICWILLSLSVLFFIIALIKKSRLLMGISVAFMLPNILLLFIQEIEKVLLYLFILWFTLQIFMLIKLFRNEKKSF
;
A
#
# COMPACT_ATOMS: atom_id res chain seq x y z
N MET A 1 6.74 35.76 8.92
CA MET A 1 7.06 34.50 9.64
C MET A 1 6.11 33.40 9.19
N ASP A 2 4.85 33.75 8.89
CA ASP A 2 3.83 32.82 8.38
C ASP A 2 4.18 32.22 7.00
N ASP A 3 4.76 32.99 6.09
CA ASP A 3 5.10 32.50 4.73
C ASP A 3 6.09 31.32 4.74
N VAL A 4 7.01 31.30 5.70
CA VAL A 4 7.99 30.22 5.87
C VAL A 4 7.27 28.95 6.33
N PHE A 5 6.33 29.07 7.27
CA PHE A 5 5.56 27.94 7.78
C PHE A 5 4.68 27.32 6.67
N TYR A 6 3.96 28.15 5.91
CA TYR A 6 3.16 27.68 4.77
C TYR A 6 4.00 26.98 3.69
N PHE A 7 5.20 27.49 3.42
CA PHE A 7 6.12 26.86 2.48
C PHE A 7 6.56 25.46 2.97
N PHE A 8 6.92 25.33 4.25
CA PHE A 8 7.30 24.04 4.83
C PHE A 8 6.15 23.04 4.84
N GLU A 9 4.94 23.47 5.17
CA GLU A 9 3.75 22.60 5.19
C GLU A 9 3.43 22.07 3.78
N ASN A 10 3.43 22.95 2.77
CA ASN A 10 3.25 22.53 1.38
C ASN A 10 4.35 21.58 0.91
N PHE A 11 5.60 21.85 1.28
CA PHE A 11 6.72 21.00 0.90
C PHE A 11 6.59 19.60 1.50
N ILE A 12 6.23 19.49 2.78
CA ILE A 12 5.99 18.22 3.47
C ILE A 12 4.83 17.45 2.83
N PHE A 13 3.74 18.15 2.49
CA PHE A 13 2.59 17.55 1.82
C PHE A 13 2.99 16.88 0.49
N TRP A 14 3.67 17.61 -0.40
CA TRP A 14 4.12 17.06 -1.68
C TRP A 14 5.14 15.93 -1.50
N TYR A 15 6.06 16.06 -0.55
CA TYR A 15 7.06 15.04 -0.26
C TYR A 15 6.42 13.72 0.20
N LEU A 16 5.47 13.78 1.14
CA LEU A 16 4.73 12.61 1.62
C LEU A 16 3.88 12.00 0.51
N LEU A 17 3.24 12.83 -0.33
CA LEU A 17 2.47 12.37 -1.48
C LEU A 17 3.33 11.54 -2.44
N ILE A 18 4.53 12.03 -2.78
CA ILE A 18 5.49 11.32 -3.64
C ILE A 18 5.87 9.97 -3.03
N ILE A 19 6.17 9.92 -1.73
CA ILE A 19 6.50 8.68 -1.03
C ILE A 19 5.33 7.68 -1.12
N CYS A 20 4.10 8.14 -0.92
CA CYS A 20 2.92 7.29 -1.05
C CYS A 20 2.77 6.69 -2.45
N TRP A 21 2.98 7.49 -3.49
CA TRP A 21 2.93 7.00 -4.88
C TRP A 21 4.03 5.98 -5.18
N ILE A 22 5.25 6.18 -4.65
CA ILE A 22 6.35 5.22 -4.79
C ILE A 22 6.03 3.91 -4.07
N LEU A 23 5.58 3.97 -2.82
CA LEU A 23 5.19 2.79 -2.03
C LEU A 23 4.05 2.02 -2.67
N LEU A 24 3.03 2.74 -3.17
CA LEU A 24 1.91 2.14 -3.88
C LEU A 24 2.39 1.41 -5.14
N SER A 25 3.23 2.06 -5.95
CA SER A 25 3.76 1.49 -7.18
C SER A 25 4.59 0.22 -6.91
N LEU A 26 5.46 0.27 -5.89
CA LEU A 26 6.21 -0.90 -5.44
C LEU A 26 5.28 -2.02 -4.96
N SER A 27 4.27 -1.70 -4.15
CA SER A 27 3.28 -2.67 -3.68
C SER A 27 2.58 -3.38 -4.85
N VAL A 28 2.16 -2.64 -5.88
CA VAL A 28 1.53 -3.19 -7.08
C VAL A 28 2.50 -4.06 -7.89
N LEU A 29 3.74 -3.61 -8.08
CA LEU A 29 4.77 -4.39 -8.78
C LEU A 29 5.04 -5.72 -8.08
N PHE A 30 5.27 -5.69 -6.76
CA PHE A 30 5.46 -6.92 -5.98
C PHE A 30 4.22 -7.82 -5.99
N PHE A 31 3.01 -7.25 -5.98
CA PHE A 31 1.77 -7.99 -6.09
C PHE A 31 1.70 -8.80 -7.39
N ILE A 32 1.95 -8.16 -8.53
CA ILE A 32 1.92 -8.81 -9.84
C ILE A 32 2.97 -9.93 -9.92
N ILE A 33 4.22 -9.63 -9.50
CA ILE A 33 5.30 -10.62 -9.50
C ILE A 33 4.96 -11.80 -8.57
N ALA A 34 4.37 -11.53 -7.41
CA ALA A 34 3.95 -12.55 -6.46
C ALA A 34 2.86 -13.46 -7.02
N LEU A 35 1.89 -12.92 -7.76
CA LEU A 35 0.85 -13.71 -8.43
C LEU A 35 1.44 -14.62 -9.51
N ILE A 36 2.37 -14.10 -10.33
CA ILE A 36 3.03 -14.89 -11.39
C ILE A 36 3.87 -16.01 -10.79
N LYS A 37 4.71 -15.69 -9.80
CA LYS A 37 5.60 -16.67 -9.16
C LYS A 37 4.92 -17.53 -8.10
N LYS A 38 3.63 -17.27 -7.81
CA LYS A 38 2.86 -17.84 -6.68
C LYS A 38 3.64 -17.77 -5.34
N SER A 39 4.44 -16.72 -5.15
CA SER A 39 5.34 -16.60 -4.01
C SER A 39 4.66 -15.86 -2.85
N ARG A 40 4.54 -16.55 -1.71
CA ARG A 40 3.97 -15.98 -0.48
C ARG A 40 4.79 -14.84 0.09
N LEU A 41 6.12 -14.94 0.01
CA LEU A 41 7.03 -13.95 0.57
C LEU A 41 6.87 -12.62 -0.18
N LEU A 42 6.91 -12.66 -1.52
CA LEU A 42 6.68 -11.48 -2.35
C LEU A 42 5.29 -10.88 -2.15
N MET A 43 4.29 -11.74 -1.94
CA MET A 43 2.92 -11.31 -1.64
C MET A 43 2.84 -10.59 -0.28
N GLY A 44 3.54 -11.09 0.74
CA GLY A 44 3.65 -10.45 2.05
C GLY A 44 4.38 -9.11 1.98
N ILE A 45 5.46 -9.02 1.19
CA ILE A 45 6.18 -7.75 0.95
C ILE A 45 5.25 -6.71 0.30
N SER A 46 4.44 -7.11 -0.69
CA SER A 46 3.46 -6.23 -1.32
C SER A 46 2.47 -5.64 -0.30
N VAL A 47 1.91 -6.49 0.57
CA VAL A 47 1.01 -6.07 1.66
C VAL A 47 1.74 -5.15 2.65
N ALA A 48 2.97 -5.47 3.02
CA ALA A 48 3.77 -4.65 3.94
C ALA A 48 4.04 -3.25 3.39
N PHE A 49 4.30 -3.10 2.08
CA PHE A 49 4.45 -1.79 1.44
C PHE A 49 3.14 -1.01 1.35
N MET A 50 1.99 -1.69 1.31
CA MET A 50 0.68 -1.04 1.27
C MET A 50 0.23 -0.55 2.65
N LEU A 51 0.72 -1.18 3.72
CA LEU A 51 0.36 -0.88 5.11
C LEU A 51 0.65 0.58 5.53
N PRO A 52 1.85 1.17 5.28
CA PRO A 52 2.08 2.58 5.58
C PRO A 52 1.18 3.53 4.80
N ASN A 53 0.78 3.18 3.56
CA ASN A 53 -0.18 3.99 2.80
C ASN A 53 -1.55 4.03 3.48
N ILE A 54 -2.00 2.90 4.03
CA ILE A 54 -3.29 2.83 4.76
C ILE A 54 -3.22 3.59 6.07
N LEU A 55 -2.13 3.46 6.82
CA LEU A 55 -1.94 4.24 8.05
C LEU A 55 -1.94 5.74 7.77
N LEU A 56 -1.27 6.19 6.70
CA LEU A 56 -1.26 7.59 6.32
C LEU A 56 -2.67 8.08 5.93
N LEU A 57 -3.44 7.27 5.19
CA LEU A 57 -4.81 7.59 4.81
C LEU A 57 -5.72 7.84 6.01
N PHE A 58 -5.54 7.12 7.12
CA PHE A 58 -6.30 7.35 8.35
C PHE A 58 -5.89 8.63 9.10
N ILE A 59 -4.64 9.07 8.96
CA ILE A 59 -4.11 10.25 9.65
C ILE A 59 -4.46 11.54 8.90
N GLN A 60 -4.37 11.53 7.57
CA GLN A 60 -4.48 12.75 6.75
C GLN A 60 -5.90 13.08 6.28
N GLU A 61 -6.93 12.38 6.75
CA GLU A 61 -8.34 12.59 6.35
C GLU A 61 -8.53 12.77 4.83
N ILE A 62 -7.78 11.99 4.04
CA ILE A 62 -7.79 12.05 2.57
C ILE A 62 -9.21 11.73 2.07
N GLU A 63 -9.55 12.22 0.87
CA GLU A 63 -10.85 11.99 0.24
C GLU A 63 -11.34 10.55 0.39
N LYS A 64 -12.58 10.41 0.88
CA LYS A 64 -13.20 9.12 1.23
C LYS A 64 -13.14 8.11 0.09
N VAL A 65 -13.25 8.58 -1.16
CA VAL A 65 -13.17 7.73 -2.36
C VAL A 65 -11.82 7.04 -2.48
N LEU A 66 -10.72 7.78 -2.31
CA LEU A 66 -9.37 7.23 -2.35
C LEU A 66 -9.15 6.25 -1.19
N LEU A 67 -9.63 6.59 0.00
CA LEU A 67 -9.57 5.71 1.16
C LEU A 67 -10.25 4.35 0.87
N TYR A 68 -11.47 4.35 0.33
CA TYR A 68 -12.16 3.11 -0.03
C TYR A 68 -11.41 2.30 -1.10
N LEU A 69 -10.84 2.97 -2.11
CA LEU A 69 -10.09 2.30 -3.18
C LEU A 69 -8.84 1.60 -2.63
N PHE A 70 -8.08 2.28 -1.76
CA PHE A 70 -6.87 1.72 -1.15
C PHE A 70 -7.19 0.57 -0.19
N ILE A 71 -8.26 0.69 0.61
CA ILE A 71 -8.72 -0.39 1.49
C ILE A 71 -9.17 -1.60 0.68
N LEU A 72 -9.94 -1.38 -0.38
CA LEU A 72 -10.41 -2.46 -1.26
C LEU A 72 -9.22 -3.16 -1.92
N TRP A 73 -8.24 -2.40 -2.41
CA TRP A 73 -7.01 -2.95 -2.98
C TRP A 73 -6.21 -3.77 -1.96
N PHE A 74 -6.02 -3.23 -0.75
CA PHE A 74 -5.34 -3.93 0.33
C PHE A 74 -6.05 -5.22 0.75
N THR A 75 -7.38 -5.17 0.84
CA THR A 75 -8.21 -6.34 1.16
C THR A 75 -8.03 -7.42 0.10
N LEU A 76 -7.97 -7.04 -1.18
CA LEU A 76 -7.69 -7.96 -2.28
C LEU A 76 -6.29 -8.59 -2.14
N GLN A 77 -5.28 -7.80 -1.78
CA GLN A 77 -3.93 -8.33 -1.51
C GLN A 77 -3.95 -9.33 -0.33
N ILE A 78 -4.58 -8.99 0.79
CA ILE A 78 -4.70 -9.93 1.93
C ILE A 78 -5.43 -11.21 1.53
N PHE A 79 -6.53 -11.10 0.79
CA PHE A 79 -7.29 -12.27 0.33
C PHE A 79 -6.43 -13.20 -0.54
N MET A 80 -5.67 -12.64 -1.48
CA MET A 80 -4.75 -13.41 -2.32
C MET A 80 -3.61 -14.04 -1.52
N LEU A 81 -3.09 -13.33 -0.51
CA LEU A 81 -2.09 -13.86 0.43
C LEU A 81 -2.65 -15.09 1.18
N ILE A 82 -3.83 -14.98 1.77
CA ILE A 82 -4.49 -16.09 2.49
C ILE A 82 -4.75 -17.28 1.55
N LYS A 83 -5.18 -17.01 0.31
CA LYS A 83 -5.40 -18.05 -0.71
C LYS A 83 -4.11 -18.81 -1.03
N LEU A 84 -2.99 -18.09 -1.20
CA LEU A 84 -1.67 -18.70 -1.40
C LEU A 84 -1.24 -19.53 -0.18
N PHE A 85 -1.53 -19.07 1.04
CA PHE A 85 -1.27 -19.81 2.28
C PHE A 85 -2.07 -21.12 2.40
N ARG A 86 -3.33 -21.13 1.95
CA ARG A 86 -4.18 -22.34 1.96
C ARG A 86 -3.75 -23.38 0.92
N ASN A 87 -3.23 -22.95 -0.23
CA ASN A 87 -2.94 -23.87 -1.34
C ASN A 87 -1.73 -24.77 -1.11
N GLU A 88 -0.64 -24.36 -0.45
CA GLU A 88 0.46 -25.31 -0.18
C GLU A 88 0.09 -26.36 0.89
N LYS A 89 -0.86 -26.06 1.79
CA LYS A 89 -1.32 -27.06 2.78
C LYS A 89 -2.04 -28.25 2.13
N LYS A 90 -2.46 -28.14 0.86
CA LYS A 90 -3.06 -29.24 0.09
C LYS A 90 -2.05 -29.99 -0.80
N SER A 91 -0.78 -29.57 -0.82
CA SER A 91 0.26 -30.15 -1.68
C SER A 91 1.24 -31.05 -0.92
N PHE A 92 0.93 -31.36 0.34
CA PHE A 92 1.58 -32.39 1.15
C PHE A 92 0.58 -33.53 1.38
#